data_AF-T0ZUZ1-F1
#
_entry.id   AF-T0ZUZ1-F1
#
_cell.length_a   1.000
_cell.length_b   1.000
_cell.length_c   1.000
_cell.angle_alpha   90.00
_cell.angle_beta   90.00
_cell.angle_gamma   90.00
#
_symmetry.space_group_name_H-M   'P 1'
#
loop_
_entity.id
_entity.type
_entity.pdbx_description
1 polymer ?
#
loop_
_entity_poly.entity_id
_entity_poly.type
_entity_poly.pdbx_seq_one_letter_code
_entity_poly.pdbx_strand_id
1 'polypeptide(L)'
;TWHLREAWAPLCFSDEEIPKRNDPVSKALRSDKAHIKDLTKTTGDGQQLHNFATLLNHLSTLTRNSVVFAKGVTIEKLSIPTPTQIRAFELIGAPIPTTIRTK
;
A
#
# COMPACT_ATOMS: atom_id res chain seq x y z
N THR A 1 -3.48 6.23 13.25
CA THR A 1 -2.54 6.19 12.10
C THR A 1 -1.53 5.07 12.20
N TRP A 2 -1.08 4.71 13.42
CA TRP A 2 -0.22 3.55 13.71
C TRP A 2 -0.63 2.26 12.97
N HIS A 3 -1.88 1.81 13.12
CA HIS A 3 -2.34 0.53 12.58
C HIS A 3 -2.14 0.35 11.06
N LEU A 4 -2.35 1.41 10.26
CA LEU A 4 -2.10 1.32 8.81
C LEU A 4 -0.61 1.25 8.47
N ARG A 5 0.24 1.92 9.25
CA ARG A 5 1.69 1.88 9.04
C ARG A 5 2.27 0.52 9.40
N GLU A 6 1.73 -0.11 10.43
CA GLU A 6 2.07 -1.48 10.82
C GLU A 6 1.60 -2.47 9.74
N ALA A 7 0.32 -2.43 9.37
CA ALA A 7 -0.25 -3.35 8.38
C ALA A 7 0.44 -3.24 7.00
N TRP A 8 0.80 -2.02 6.56
CA TRP A 8 1.46 -1.80 5.28
C TRP A 8 2.98 -1.80 5.34
N ALA A 9 3.60 -2.20 6.46
CA ALA A 9 5.05 -2.35 6.54
C ALA A 9 5.66 -3.19 5.39
N PRO A 10 5.02 -4.27 4.89
CA PRO A 10 5.51 -5.01 3.73
C PRO A 10 5.59 -4.20 2.43
N LEU A 11 4.78 -3.15 2.28
CA LEU A 11 4.74 -2.27 1.11
C LEU A 11 5.60 -1.01 1.29
N CYS A 12 6.20 -0.84 2.48
CA CYS A 12 6.97 0.33 2.85
C CYS A 12 8.39 -0.01 3.28
N PHE A 13 9.22 1.04 3.39
CA PHE A 13 10.58 0.95 3.95
C PHE A 13 10.62 0.66 5.46
N SER A 14 9.49 0.32 6.07
CA SER A 14 9.45 -0.09 7.47
C SER A 14 10.16 -1.43 7.65
N ASP A 15 10.98 -1.50 8.70
CA ASP A 15 11.61 -2.74 9.15
C ASP A 15 10.60 -3.55 9.97
N GLU A 16 10.35 -4.78 9.55
CA GLU A 16 9.38 -5.70 10.17
C GLU A 16 10.05 -6.64 11.18
N GLU A 17 11.37 -6.80 11.13
CA GLU A 17 12.12 -7.80 11.89
C GLU A 17 13.24 -7.15 12.69
N ILE A 18 12.93 -6.01 13.32
CA ILE A 18 13.89 -5.23 14.11
C ILE A 18 14.53 -6.12 15.18
N PRO A 19 15.85 -6.34 15.14
CA PRO A 19 16.53 -7.17 16.13
C PRO A 19 16.36 -6.63 17.55
N LYS A 20 16.15 -7.53 18.52
CA LYS A 20 16.12 -7.15 19.94
C LYS A 20 17.47 -6.60 20.37
N ARG A 21 17.44 -5.50 21.13
CA ARG A 21 18.65 -4.94 21.73
C ARG A 21 18.98 -5.67 23.03
N ASN A 22 20.27 -5.97 23.22
CA ASN A 22 20.77 -6.53 24.47
C ASN A 22 20.90 -5.45 25.57
N ASP A 23 21.00 -4.18 25.18
CA ASP A 23 21.12 -3.02 26.07
C ASP A 23 20.11 -1.94 25.65
N PRO A 24 19.28 -1.41 26.57
CA PRO A 24 18.29 -0.38 26.25
C PRO A 24 18.87 0.89 25.60
N VAL A 25 20.13 1.25 25.88
CA VAL A 25 20.77 2.48 25.37
C VAL A 25 21.65 2.20 24.13
N SER A 26 21.86 0.93 23.77
CA SER A 26 22.55 0.57 22.53
C SER A 26 21.81 1.06 21.28
N LYS A 27 22.55 1.28 20.19
CA LYS A 27 21.99 1.76 18.92
C LYS A 27 20.99 0.77 18.34
N ALA A 28 20.00 1.29 17.60
CA ALA A 28 19.08 0.46 16.82
C ALA A 28 19.85 -0.27 15.70
N LEU A 29 19.64 -1.57 15.59
CA LEU A 29 20.10 -2.36 14.46
C LEU A 29 18.96 -2.50 13.45
N ARG A 30 19.32 -2.51 12.16
CA ARG A 30 18.40 -2.85 11.07
C ARG A 30 18.46 -4.35 10.83
N SER A 31 17.34 -4.94 10.41
CA SER A 31 17.31 -6.33 9.96
C SER A 31 17.94 -6.50 8.58
N ASP A 32 18.32 -7.73 8.23
CA ASP A 32 18.79 -8.06 6.89
C ASP A 32 17.71 -7.76 5.84
N LYS A 33 16.42 -7.97 6.18
CA LYS A 33 15.30 -7.60 5.30
C LYS A 33 15.23 -6.10 5.06
N ALA A 34 15.47 -5.28 6.08
CA ALA A 34 15.51 -3.83 5.91
C ALA A 34 16.69 -3.40 5.01
N HIS A 35 17.84 -4.06 5.13
CA HIS A 35 18.96 -3.84 4.21
C HIS A 35 18.61 -4.21 2.77
N ILE A 36 17.95 -5.35 2.54
CA ILE A 36 17.50 -5.78 1.21
C ILE A 36 16.50 -4.78 0.63
N LYS A 37 15.50 -4.34 1.40
CA LYS A 37 14.54 -3.30 0.98
C LYS A 37 15.24 -1.99 0.60
N ASP A 38 16.23 -1.58 1.38
CA ASP A 38 16.99 -0.35 1.14
C ASP A 38 17.86 -0.45 -0.12
N LEU A 39 18.45 -1.62 -0.40
CA LEU A 39 19.26 -1.85 -1.59
C LEU A 39 18.43 -1.97 -2.86
N THR A 40 17.37 -2.77 -2.82
CA THR A 40 16.56 -3.11 -4.01
C THR A 40 15.49 -2.08 -4.32
N LYS A 41 15.03 -1.33 -3.29
CA LYS A 41 13.87 -0.43 -3.36
C LYS A 41 12.59 -1.13 -3.85
N THR A 42 12.52 -2.45 -3.72
CA THR A 42 11.38 -3.27 -4.12
C THR A 42 10.89 -4.16 -2.99
N THR A 43 9.62 -4.55 -3.07
CA THR A 43 9.01 -5.56 -2.20
C THR A 43 9.52 -6.95 -2.60
N GLY A 44 9.26 -7.96 -1.75
CA GLY A 44 9.57 -9.36 -2.07
C GLY A 44 8.89 -9.86 -3.36
N ASP A 45 7.76 -9.25 -3.73
CA ASP A 45 7.00 -9.55 -4.95
C ASP A 45 7.45 -8.71 -6.16
N GLY A 46 8.56 -7.96 -6.04
CA GLY A 46 9.13 -7.16 -7.12
C GLY A 46 8.43 -5.83 -7.40
N GLN A 47 7.46 -5.41 -6.57
CA GLN A 47 6.82 -4.09 -6.69
C GLN A 47 7.70 -3.00 -6.08
N GLN A 48 7.58 -1.75 -6.54
CA GLN A 48 8.33 -0.65 -5.93
C GLN A 48 7.88 -0.42 -4.47
N LEU A 49 8.83 -0.19 -3.57
CA LEU A 49 8.53 0.21 -2.20
C LEU A 49 8.07 1.66 -2.14
N HIS A 50 7.12 1.92 -1.25
CA HIS A 50 6.56 3.24 -1.04
C HIS A 50 6.97 3.81 0.32
N ASN A 51 6.97 5.14 0.45
CA ASN A 51 6.75 5.74 1.76
C ASN A 51 5.24 5.84 2.00
N PHE A 52 4.82 6.12 3.22
CA PHE A 52 3.39 6.14 3.55
C PHE A 52 2.58 7.12 2.70
N ALA A 53 3.12 8.31 2.42
CA ALA A 53 2.42 9.31 1.61
C ALA A 53 2.33 8.90 0.13
N THR A 54 3.40 8.33 -0.44
CA THR A 54 3.39 7.86 -1.82
C THR A 54 2.52 6.62 -1.99
N LEU A 55 2.40 5.78 -0.95
CA LEU A 55 1.44 4.68 -0.95
C LEU A 55 0.01 5.22 -0.98
N LEU A 56 -0.34 6.20 -0.12
CA LEU A 56 -1.67 6.81 -0.15
C LEU A 56 -1.97 7.49 -1.49
N ASN A 57 -1.00 8.17 -2.10
CA ASN A 57 -1.15 8.74 -3.44
C ASN A 57 -1.31 7.66 -4.52
N HIS A 58 -0.69 6.50 -4.37
CA HIS A 58 -0.90 5.39 -5.28
C HIS A 58 -2.29 4.77 -5.10
N LEU A 59 -2.75 4.62 -3.86
CA LEU A 59 -4.10 4.11 -3.56
C LEU A 59 -5.20 5.07 -4.02
N SER A 60 -4.96 6.38 -4.05
CA SER A 60 -5.95 7.35 -4.54
C SER A 60 -6.20 7.27 -6.05
N THR A 61 -5.35 6.56 -6.80
CA THR A 61 -5.59 6.26 -8.23
C THR A 61 -6.67 5.20 -8.44
N LEU A 62 -7.14 4.55 -7.37
CA LEU A 62 -8.32 3.69 -7.41
C LEU A 62 -9.59 4.58 -7.50
N THR A 63 -10.10 4.80 -8.70
CA THR A 63 -11.18 5.76 -8.95
C THR A 63 -12.45 5.12 -9.50
N ARG A 64 -13.57 5.81 -9.24
CA ARG A 64 -14.85 5.65 -9.95
C ARG A 64 -14.94 6.75 -11.01
N ASN A 65 -14.90 6.37 -12.27
CA ASN A 65 -14.99 7.28 -13.40
C ASN A 65 -16.43 7.32 -13.92
N SER A 66 -17.04 8.50 -13.89
CA SER A 66 -18.32 8.76 -14.54
C SER A 66 -18.07 9.35 -15.92
N VAL A 67 -18.49 8.65 -16.96
CA VAL A 67 -18.27 9.03 -18.36
C VAL A 67 -19.62 9.42 -18.97
N VAL A 68 -19.74 10.67 -19.39
CA VAL A 68 -20.94 11.21 -20.04
C VAL A 68 -20.71 11.29 -21.55
N PHE A 69 -21.55 10.60 -22.31
CA PHE A 69 -21.53 10.62 -23.77
C PHE A 69 -22.44 11.72 -24.33
N ALA A 70 -22.26 12.02 -25.62
CA ALA A 70 -23.21 12.84 -26.36
C ALA A 70 -24.63 12.26 -26.21
N LYS A 71 -25.63 13.14 -26.04
CA LYS A 71 -27.04 12.80 -25.72
C LYS A 71 -27.30 12.36 -24.27
N GLY A 72 -26.36 12.56 -23.33
CA GLY A 72 -26.62 12.46 -21.89
C GLY A 72 -26.55 11.04 -21.30
N VAL A 73 -26.11 10.06 -22.08
CA VAL A 73 -25.87 8.70 -21.57
C VAL A 73 -24.68 8.72 -20.61
N THR A 74 -24.85 8.23 -19.38
CA THR A 74 -23.80 8.18 -18.36
C THR A 74 -23.42 6.72 -18.08
N ILE A 75 -22.12 6.42 -18.12
CA ILE A 75 -21.56 5.10 -17.77
C ILE A 75 -20.59 5.28 -16.60
N GLU A 76 -20.67 4.37 -15.64
CA GLU A 76 -19.76 4.32 -14.51
C GLU A 76 -18.73 3.20 -14.71
N LYS A 77 -17.44 3.53 -14.53
CA LYS A 77 -16.34 2.58 -14.69
C LYS A 77 -15.42 2.66 -13.49
N LEU A 78 -15.18 1.52 -12.84
CA LEU A 78 -14.16 1.40 -11.81
C LEU A 78 -12.78 1.14 -12.45
N SER A 79 -11.73 1.72 -11.87
CA SER A 79 -10.35 1.39 -12.23
C SER A 79 -10.04 -0.08 -11.92
N ILE A 80 -9.24 -0.72 -12.76
CA ILE A 80 -8.70 -2.06 -12.48
C ILE A 80 -7.61 -1.91 -11.41
N PRO A 81 -7.72 -2.57 -10.24
CA PRO A 81 -6.72 -2.44 -9.18
C PRO A 81 -5.34 -2.95 -9.61
N THR A 82 -4.28 -2.25 -9.22
CA THR A 82 -2.90 -2.69 -9.40
C THR A 82 -2.50 -3.76 -8.36
N PRO A 83 -1.44 -4.56 -8.58
CA PRO A 83 -0.97 -5.54 -7.59
C PRO A 83 -0.72 -4.92 -6.21
N THR A 84 -0.11 -3.73 -6.14
CA THR A 84 0.12 -3.01 -4.87
C THR A 84 -1.19 -2.58 -4.21
N GLN A 85 -2.21 -2.15 -4.97
CA GLN A 85 -3.53 -1.82 -4.41
C GLN A 85 -4.22 -3.06 -3.84
N ILE A 86 -4.19 -4.18 -4.57
CA ILE A 86 -4.72 -5.46 -4.09
C ILE A 86 -4.05 -5.84 -2.77
N ARG A 87 -2.72 -5.85 -2.75
CA ARG A 87 -1.94 -6.21 -1.58
C ARG A 87 -2.20 -5.30 -0.38
N ALA A 88 -2.37 -3.99 -0.61
CA ALA A 88 -2.66 -3.04 0.47
C ALA A 88 -3.99 -3.33 1.17
N PHE A 89 -5.03 -3.69 0.41
CA PHE A 89 -6.34 -4.04 0.97
C PHE A 89 -6.34 -5.42 1.65
N GLU A 90 -5.62 -6.40 1.10
CA GLU A 90 -5.38 -7.70 1.76
C GLU A 90 -4.74 -7.56 3.14
N LEU A 91 -3.68 -6.73 3.24
CA LEU A 91 -2.93 -6.55 4.49
C LEU A 91 -3.77 -5.93 5.62
N ILE A 92 -4.82 -5.18 5.29
CA ILE A 92 -5.75 -4.60 6.28
C ILE A 92 -7.04 -5.40 6.42
N GLY A 93 -7.18 -6.53 5.72
CA GLY A 93 -8.36 -7.39 5.77
C GLY A 93 -9.64 -6.69 5.27
N ALA A 94 -9.51 -5.70 4.38
CA ALA A 94 -10.64 -4.96 3.84
C ALA A 94 -10.87 -5.31 2.36
N PRO A 95 -12.13 -5.41 1.90
CA PRO A 95 -12.39 -5.60 0.48
C PRO A 95 -12.01 -4.34 -0.30
N ILE A 96 -11.46 -4.51 -1.49
CA ILE A 96 -11.32 -3.40 -2.44
C ILE A 96 -12.72 -2.89 -2.77
N PRO A 97 -12.97 -1.56 -2.76
CA PRO A 97 -14.27 -1.00 -3.12
C PRO A 97 -14.58 -1.24 -4.61
N THR A 98 -15.18 -2.38 -4.92
CA THR A 98 -15.56 -2.81 -6.28
C THR A 98 -17.06 -2.68 -6.55
N THR A 99 -17.83 -2.27 -5.55
CA THR A 99 -19.28 -2.12 -5.68
C THR A 99 -19.68 -0.66 -5.59
N ILE A 100 -20.50 -0.23 -6.54
CA ILE A 100 -21.18 1.07 -6.49
C ILE A 100 -22.42 0.86 -5.62
N ARG A 101 -22.36 1.21 -4.33
CA ARG A 101 -23.56 1.29 -3.50
C ARG A 101 -24.29 2.59 -3.84
N THR A 102 -25.36 2.50 -4.61
CA THR A 102 -26.37 3.56 -4.69
C THR A 102 -27.03 3.68 -3.31
N LYS A 103 -27.11 4.91 -2.80
CA LYS A 103 -27.94 5.23 -1.63
C LYS A 103 -29.42 5.04 -1.94
#